data_AF-A0ABD5LVS6-F1
#
_entry.id   AF-A0ABD5LVS6-F1
#
_cell.length_a   1.000
_cell.length_b   1.000
_cell.length_c   1.000
_cell.angle_alpha   90.00
_cell.angle_beta   90.00
_cell.angle_gamma   90.00
#
_symmetry.space_group_name_H-M   'P 1'
#
loop_
_entity.id
_entity.type
_entity.pdbx_description
1 polymer ?
#
loop_
_entity_poly.entity_id
_entity_poly.type
_entity_poly.pdbx_seq_one_letter_code
_entity_poly.pdbx_strand_id
1 'polypeptide(L)'
;MKLNGSNNRNFYQGDFKTGINFYNWILRNNSSFSSGDGKTYYRFNETTLSRTIERIKAILQLGQITSNSELLDSADVNGFQLYSDSSYQNSKLTVPITGMSEKPATVEVTQNNRLLYRTIIPAGPFQLNNISGVSSSQPLHVKVIQDDGTIQEFDVITSNKDLKIHRVVPALTFYGEI
;
A
#
# COMPACT_ATOMS: atom_id res chain seq x y z
N MET A 1 -11.18 24.82 -5.26
CA MET A 1 -12.47 25.43 -4.83
C MET A 1 -12.21 26.91 -4.56
N LYS A 2 -13.02 27.85 -5.07
CA LYS A 2 -12.85 29.31 -4.86
C LYS A 2 -14.01 29.84 -4.01
N LEU A 3 -13.71 30.59 -2.96
CA LEU A 3 -14.68 31.37 -2.17
C LEU A 3 -14.42 32.87 -2.43
N ASN A 4 -15.48 33.62 -2.71
CA ASN A 4 -15.41 35.04 -3.06
C ASN A 4 -15.42 35.93 -1.81
N GLY A 5 -14.37 36.74 -1.66
CA GLY A 5 -14.29 37.90 -0.78
C GLY A 5 -13.30 38.89 -1.40
N SER A 6 -13.64 40.18 -1.36
CA SER A 6 -12.90 41.28 -2.00
C SER A 6 -11.52 41.51 -1.36
N ASN A 7 -10.56 40.66 -1.73
CA ASN A 7 -9.11 40.80 -1.62
C ASN A 7 -8.53 39.84 -2.66
N ASN A 8 -7.86 40.34 -3.71
CA ASN A 8 -7.34 39.49 -4.79
C ASN A 8 -6.09 38.72 -4.30
N ARG A 9 -6.30 37.76 -3.40
CA ARG A 9 -5.27 36.87 -2.86
C ARG A 9 -5.16 35.66 -3.78
N ASN A 10 -4.09 35.62 -4.54
CA ASN A 10 -3.77 34.47 -5.37
C ASN A 10 -3.16 33.37 -4.50
N PHE A 11 -3.77 32.20 -4.52
CA PHE A 11 -3.28 30.99 -3.86
C PHE A 11 -3.04 29.91 -4.91
N TYR A 12 -1.86 29.29 -4.85
CA TYR A 12 -1.44 28.22 -5.72
C TYR A 12 -1.02 27.04 -4.86
N GLN A 13 -1.39 25.83 -5.27
CA GLN A 13 -0.92 24.60 -4.65
C GLN A 13 -0.67 23.54 -5.70
N GLY A 14 0.22 22.60 -5.42
CA GLY A 14 0.49 21.47 -6.29
C GLY A 14 1.23 20.36 -5.57
N ASP A 15 1.04 19.14 -6.06
CA ASP A 15 1.74 17.94 -5.57
C ASP A 15 2.62 17.40 -6.70
N PHE A 16 3.84 17.00 -6.34
CA PHE A 16 4.84 16.46 -7.26
C PHE A 16 5.23 15.07 -6.82
N LYS A 17 4.92 14.09 -7.66
CA LYS A 17 5.35 12.69 -7.50
C LYS A 17 6.45 12.40 -8.50
N THR A 18 7.65 12.15 -8.00
CA THR A 18 8.83 11.88 -8.83
C THR A 18 9.46 10.54 -8.44
N GLY A 19 10.16 9.92 -9.38
CA GLY A 19 10.79 8.63 -9.11
C GLY A 19 11.87 8.29 -10.13
N ILE A 20 12.89 7.59 -9.64
CA ILE A 20 14.00 7.08 -10.44
C ILE A 20 14.12 5.58 -10.16
N ASN A 21 14.33 4.79 -11.21
CA ASN A 21 14.69 3.37 -11.09
C ASN A 21 16.09 3.19 -11.69
N PHE A 22 17.02 2.61 -10.92
CA PHE A 22 18.39 2.38 -11.36
C PHE A 22 18.87 1.03 -10.84
N TYR A 23 19.12 0.09 -11.74
CA TYR A 23 19.32 -1.33 -11.39
C TYR A 23 18.18 -1.82 -10.46
N ASN A 24 18.51 -2.39 -9.31
CA ASN A 24 17.55 -2.83 -8.31
C ASN A 24 17.22 -1.76 -7.26
N TRP A 25 17.59 -0.50 -7.49
CA TRP A 25 17.25 0.63 -6.63
C TRP A 25 16.05 1.40 -7.18
N ILE A 26 15.15 1.78 -6.26
CA ILE A 26 13.93 2.51 -6.54
C ILE A 26 13.91 3.71 -5.60
N LEU A 27 14.06 4.91 -6.14
CA LEU A 27 13.86 6.16 -5.41
C LEU A 27 12.47 6.71 -5.74
N ARG A 28 11.72 7.09 -4.72
CA ARG A 28 10.43 7.77 -4.84
C ARG A 28 10.41 9.01 -3.96
N ASN A 29 9.80 10.06 -4.48
CA ASN A 29 9.57 11.29 -3.74
C ASN A 29 8.15 11.80 -4.01
N ASN A 30 7.48 12.22 -2.95
CA ASN A 30 6.22 12.94 -2.96
C ASN A 30 6.45 14.28 -2.26
N SER A 31 6.22 15.38 -2.95
CA SER A 31 6.39 16.73 -2.41
C SER A 31 5.18 17.59 -2.68
N SER A 32 4.91 18.55 -1.79
CA SER A 32 3.85 19.53 -1.96
C SER A 32 4.43 20.93 -2.04
N PHE A 33 3.77 21.76 -2.83
CA PHE A 33 4.03 23.18 -2.97
C PHE A 33 2.75 23.94 -2.62
N SER A 34 2.88 25.03 -1.88
CA SER A 34 1.82 26.02 -1.76
C SER A 34 2.40 27.44 -1.75
N SER A 35 1.73 28.35 -2.42
CA SER A 35 2.11 29.77 -2.47
C SER A 35 0.87 30.62 -2.31
N GLY A 36 0.87 31.51 -1.32
CA GLY A 36 -0.20 32.45 -1.05
C GLY A 36 0.26 33.50 -0.04
N ASP A 37 -0.33 34.70 -0.12
CA ASP A 37 -0.04 35.83 0.79
C ASP A 37 1.45 36.18 0.88
N GLY A 38 2.17 36.09 -0.25
CA GLY A 38 3.61 36.36 -0.29
C GLY A 38 4.49 35.30 0.38
N LYS A 39 3.92 34.18 0.84
CA LYS A 39 4.65 33.04 1.39
C LYS A 39 4.60 31.87 0.42
N THR A 40 5.73 31.21 0.25
CA THR A 40 5.86 30.00 -0.54
C THR A 40 6.41 28.90 0.35
N TYR A 41 5.77 27.74 0.34
CA TYR A 41 6.17 26.55 1.07
C TYR A 41 6.39 25.42 0.07
N TYR A 42 7.54 24.77 0.19
CA TYR A 42 7.84 23.53 -0.49
C TYR A 42 8.18 22.49 0.56
N ARG A 43 7.54 21.32 0.51
CA ARG A 43 7.68 20.25 1.51
C ARG A 43 7.93 18.93 0.81
N PHE A 44 8.95 18.20 1.27
CA PHE A 44 9.10 16.79 0.96
C PHE A 44 8.22 16.02 1.94
N ASN A 45 7.06 15.58 1.46
CA ASN A 45 6.08 14.86 2.28
C ASN A 45 6.57 13.43 2.52
N GLU A 46 7.08 12.77 1.47
CA GLU A 46 7.60 11.41 1.54
C GLU A 46 8.83 11.27 0.62
N THR A 47 9.93 10.72 1.11
CA THR A 47 11.08 10.32 0.29
C THR A 47 11.56 8.95 0.72
N THR A 48 11.54 7.99 -0.20
CA THR A 48 11.92 6.60 0.08
C THR A 48 12.90 6.08 -0.96
N LEU A 49 13.92 5.37 -0.47
CA LEU A 49 14.87 4.61 -1.27
C LEU A 49 14.69 3.14 -0.94
N SER A 50 14.39 2.32 -1.95
CA SER A 50 14.14 0.88 -1.77
C SER A 50 15.03 0.05 -2.67
N ARG A 51 15.39 -1.15 -2.21
CA ARG A 51 16.16 -2.14 -2.97
C ARG A 51 15.72 -3.56 -2.66
N THR A 52 15.51 -4.36 -3.70
CA THR A 52 15.33 -5.82 -3.55
C THR A 52 16.69 -6.52 -3.42
N ILE A 53 16.86 -7.29 -2.34
CA ILE A 53 18.02 -8.14 -2.07
C ILE A 53 17.62 -9.59 -2.33
N GLU A 54 17.78 -10.04 -3.57
CA GLU A 54 17.31 -11.34 -4.06
C GLU A 54 17.85 -12.53 -3.26
N ARG A 55 19.12 -12.47 -2.82
CA ARG A 55 19.78 -13.55 -2.05
C ARG A 55 19.02 -13.93 -0.78
N ILE A 56 18.35 -12.95 -0.16
CA ILE A 56 17.57 -13.15 1.07
C ILE A 56 16.07 -12.91 0.84
N LYS A 57 15.64 -12.75 -0.42
CA LYS A 57 14.23 -12.54 -0.81
C LYS A 57 13.58 -11.43 0.02
N ALA A 58 14.29 -10.32 0.23
CA ALA A 58 13.85 -9.22 1.08
C ALA A 58 13.99 -7.87 0.37
N ILE A 59 13.21 -6.89 0.79
CA ILE A 59 13.31 -5.49 0.40
C ILE A 59 13.91 -4.72 1.57
N LEU A 60 14.99 -3.99 1.28
CA LEU A 60 15.51 -2.94 2.15
C LEU A 60 14.87 -1.62 1.72
N GLN A 61 14.29 -0.88 2.65
CA GLN A 61 13.74 0.45 2.43
C GLN A 61 14.31 1.43 3.45
N LEU A 62 14.64 2.65 3.01
CA LEU A 62 15.11 3.75 3.84
C LEU A 62 14.28 5.01 3.54
N GLY A 63 14.06 5.86 4.53
CA GLY A 63 13.38 7.14 4.38
C GLY A 63 12.22 7.30 5.34
N GLN A 64 11.21 8.06 4.91
CA GLN A 64 9.96 8.22 5.66
C GLN A 64 9.14 6.93 5.52
N ILE A 65 9.03 6.17 6.61
CA ILE A 65 8.31 4.89 6.68
C ILE A 65 7.09 5.10 7.55
N THR A 66 5.92 4.82 6.99
CA THR A 66 4.67 4.89 7.73
C THR A 66 4.55 3.66 8.63
N SER A 67 4.50 3.87 9.95
CA SER A 67 4.23 2.80 10.89
C SER A 67 2.72 2.55 10.93
N ASN A 68 2.27 1.46 10.32
CA ASN A 68 0.90 0.96 10.51
C ASN A 68 0.82 0.26 11.87
N SER A 69 0.88 1.03 12.96
CA SER A 69 0.58 0.53 14.30
C SER A 69 -0.89 0.83 14.60
N GLU A 70 -1.70 -0.19 14.85
CA GLU A 70 -3.11 -0.04 15.24
C GLU A 70 -3.29 0.71 16.58
N LEU A 71 -2.21 0.90 17.35
CA LEU A 71 -2.21 1.49 18.69
C LEU A 71 -1.67 2.93 18.76
N LEU A 72 -1.12 3.48 17.67
CA LEU A 72 -0.57 4.83 17.63
C LEU A 72 -1.11 5.55 16.39
N ASP A 73 -1.42 6.85 16.50
CA ASP A 73 -1.67 7.68 15.31
C ASP A 73 -0.50 7.49 14.34
N SER A 74 -0.81 7.13 13.10
CA SER A 74 0.18 6.87 12.05
C SER A 74 1.09 8.09 11.90
N ALA A 75 2.31 7.99 12.41
CA ALA A 75 3.34 9.00 12.23
C ALA A 75 4.30 8.53 11.14
N ASP A 76 4.63 9.44 10.21
CA ASP A 76 5.73 9.22 9.28
C ASP A 76 7.02 9.32 10.08
N VAL A 77 7.74 8.20 10.20
CA VAL A 77 9.01 8.17 10.94
C VAL A 77 10.15 7.97 9.97
N ASN A 78 11.23 8.72 10.15
CA ASN A 78 12.46 8.49 9.40
C ASN A 78 13.13 7.23 9.94
N GLY A 79 13.45 6.31 9.03
CA GLY A 79 14.03 5.06 9.43
C GLY A 79 14.50 4.20 8.27
N PHE A 80 14.79 2.95 8.60
CA PHE A 80 14.96 1.91 7.62
C PHE A 80 14.23 0.65 8.05
N GLN A 81 13.78 -0.13 7.07
CA GLN A 81 13.18 -1.43 7.29
C GLN A 81 13.70 -2.46 6.31
N LEU A 82 13.89 -3.68 6.81
CA LEU A 82 14.17 -4.86 6.00
C LEU A 82 13.03 -5.85 6.20
N TYR A 83 12.32 -6.18 5.12
CA TYR A 83 11.17 -7.09 5.17
C TYR A 83 11.19 -8.09 4.03
N SER A 84 10.63 -9.28 4.28
CA SER A 84 10.54 -10.33 3.26
C SER A 84 9.67 -9.87 2.08
N ASP A 85 10.14 -10.06 0.86
CA ASP A 85 9.42 -9.75 -0.36
C ASP A 85 8.43 -10.86 -0.69
N SER A 86 7.14 -10.57 -0.51
CA SER A 86 6.05 -11.51 -0.72
C SER A 86 5.88 -11.92 -2.19
N SER A 87 6.54 -11.28 -3.15
CA SER A 87 6.61 -11.78 -4.54
C SER A 87 7.42 -13.08 -4.66
N TYR A 88 8.34 -13.33 -3.73
CA TYR A 88 9.12 -14.57 -3.66
C TYR A 88 8.49 -15.65 -2.79
N GLN A 89 7.33 -15.38 -2.18
CA GLN A 89 6.57 -16.36 -1.42
C GLN A 89 5.71 -17.18 -2.39
N ASN A 90 5.98 -18.49 -2.45
CA ASN A 90 5.09 -19.45 -3.13
C ASN A 90 3.91 -19.84 -2.24
N SER A 91 3.35 -18.89 -1.50
CA SER A 91 2.18 -19.09 -0.67
C SER A 91 0.92 -18.93 -1.52
N LYS A 92 -0.03 -19.84 -1.32
CA LYS A 92 -1.38 -19.73 -1.86
C LYS A 92 -2.34 -19.49 -0.71
N LEU A 93 -3.36 -18.69 -0.99
CA LEU A 93 -4.49 -18.53 -0.08
C LEU A 93 -5.06 -19.90 0.29
N THR A 94 -5.15 -20.18 1.59
CA THR A 94 -5.62 -21.49 2.09
C THR A 94 -7.12 -21.49 2.37
N VAL A 95 -7.70 -20.34 2.71
CA VAL A 95 -9.14 -20.17 2.94
C VAL A 95 -9.72 -19.29 1.84
N PRO A 96 -10.75 -19.73 1.10
CA PRO A 96 -11.31 -18.96 0.02
C PRO A 96 -11.96 -17.66 0.51
N ILE A 97 -11.79 -16.57 -0.24
CA ILE A 97 -12.56 -15.34 -0.02
C ILE A 97 -13.96 -15.57 -0.57
N THR A 98 -14.96 -15.47 0.27
CA THR A 98 -16.37 -15.57 -0.12
C THR A 98 -17.07 -14.24 0.09
N GLY A 99 -17.97 -13.89 -0.81
CA GLY A 99 -18.81 -12.71 -0.67
C GLY A 99 -20.05 -12.82 -1.55
N MET A 100 -20.83 -11.76 -1.56
CA MET A 100 -22.00 -11.63 -2.42
C MET A 100 -22.00 -10.27 -3.09
N SER A 101 -22.35 -10.22 -4.37
CA SER A 101 -22.58 -8.97 -5.08
C SER A 101 -23.96 -8.98 -5.70
N GLU A 102 -24.69 -7.87 -5.62
CA GLU A 102 -26.03 -7.79 -6.19
C GLU A 102 -26.01 -7.61 -7.72
N LYS A 103 -24.85 -7.23 -8.28
CA LYS A 103 -24.67 -6.87 -9.69
C LYS A 103 -23.31 -7.37 -10.19
N PRO A 104 -23.06 -7.41 -11.50
CA PRO A 104 -21.71 -7.64 -12.02
C PRO A 104 -20.70 -6.69 -11.37
N ALA A 105 -19.59 -7.25 -10.89
CA ALA A 105 -18.64 -6.47 -10.11
C ALA A 105 -17.19 -6.83 -10.45
N THR A 106 -16.30 -5.88 -10.21
CA THR A 106 -14.86 -6.12 -10.19
C THR A 106 -14.42 -6.30 -8.74
N VAL A 107 -13.87 -7.46 -8.42
CA VAL A 107 -13.26 -7.74 -7.11
C VAL A 107 -11.77 -7.50 -7.19
N GLU A 108 -11.26 -6.63 -6.32
CA GLU A 108 -9.84 -6.35 -6.13
C GLU A 108 -9.41 -6.84 -4.76
N VAL A 109 -8.31 -7.59 -4.70
CA VAL A 109 -7.73 -8.08 -3.45
C VAL A 109 -6.34 -7.50 -3.32
N THR A 110 -6.12 -6.75 -2.25
CA THR A 110 -4.86 -6.07 -1.96
C THR A 110 -4.30 -6.50 -0.61
N GLN A 111 -2.98 -6.43 -0.46
CA GLN A 111 -2.30 -6.66 0.81
C GLN A 111 -1.10 -5.73 0.88
N ASN A 112 -0.99 -4.94 1.96
CA ASN A 112 0.07 -3.93 2.09
C ASN A 112 0.17 -3.03 0.84
N ASN A 113 -0.99 -2.51 0.40
CA ASN A 113 -1.14 -1.65 -0.78
C ASN A 113 -0.70 -2.27 -2.13
N ARG A 114 -0.43 -3.59 -2.16
CA ARG A 114 -0.11 -4.33 -3.38
C ARG A 114 -1.34 -5.08 -3.88
N LEU A 115 -1.72 -4.86 -5.14
CA LEU A 115 -2.76 -5.65 -5.80
C LEU A 115 -2.28 -7.09 -6.01
N LEU A 116 -2.93 -8.04 -5.35
CA LEU A 116 -2.64 -9.47 -5.46
C LEU A 116 -3.52 -10.16 -6.50
N TYR A 117 -4.78 -9.74 -6.62
CA TYR A 117 -5.75 -10.37 -7.51
C TYR A 117 -6.81 -9.38 -7.96
N ARG A 118 -7.24 -9.52 -9.21
CA ARG A 118 -8.35 -8.75 -9.78
C ARG A 118 -9.15 -9.63 -10.73
N THR A 119 -10.47 -9.69 -10.55
CA THR A 119 -11.35 -10.42 -11.45
C THR A 119 -12.71 -9.76 -11.56
N ILE A 120 -13.39 -9.99 -12.68
CA ILE A 120 -14.81 -9.69 -12.82
C ILE A 120 -15.60 -10.90 -12.32
N ILE A 121 -16.69 -10.66 -11.62
CA ILE A 121 -17.66 -11.66 -11.18
C ILE A 121 -19.06 -11.33 -11.70
N PRO A 122 -19.90 -12.33 -11.97
CA PRO A 122 -21.33 -12.10 -12.19
C PRO A 122 -22.03 -11.65 -10.90
N ALA A 123 -23.26 -11.16 -11.03
CA ALA A 123 -24.14 -10.96 -9.88
C ALA A 123 -24.40 -12.27 -9.14
N GLY A 124 -24.38 -12.23 -7.81
CA GLY A 124 -24.61 -13.36 -6.93
C GLY A 124 -23.46 -13.63 -5.95
N PRO A 125 -23.52 -14.78 -5.25
CA PRO A 125 -22.42 -15.23 -4.40
C PRO A 125 -21.19 -15.58 -5.23
N PHE A 126 -20.01 -15.26 -4.71
CA PHE A 126 -18.73 -15.56 -5.35
C PHE A 126 -17.74 -16.18 -4.37
N GLN A 127 -16.76 -16.90 -4.91
CA GLN A 127 -15.67 -17.52 -4.16
C GLN A 127 -14.35 -17.37 -4.92
N LEU A 128 -13.31 -16.88 -4.25
CA LEU A 128 -11.94 -16.75 -4.77
C LEU A 128 -10.99 -17.63 -3.98
N ASN A 129 -10.35 -18.59 -4.65
CA ASN A 129 -9.52 -19.63 -4.04
C ASN A 129 -8.06 -19.66 -4.57
N ASN A 130 -7.76 -18.96 -5.66
CA ASN A 130 -6.46 -19.06 -6.36
C ASN A 130 -5.62 -17.78 -6.27
N ILE A 131 -5.57 -17.16 -5.09
CA ILE A 131 -4.75 -15.96 -4.86
C ILE A 131 -3.36 -16.42 -4.37
N SER A 132 -2.31 -15.97 -5.06
CA SER A 132 -0.91 -16.32 -4.76
C SER A 132 -0.14 -15.13 -4.19
N GLY A 133 0.99 -15.39 -3.53
CA GLY A 133 1.84 -14.35 -2.94
C GLY A 133 1.21 -13.69 -1.71
N VAL A 134 0.41 -14.46 -0.95
CA VAL A 134 -0.28 -14.01 0.25
C VAL A 134 0.63 -14.19 1.47
N SER A 135 0.89 -13.11 2.22
CA SER A 135 1.57 -13.17 3.51
C SER A 135 0.60 -13.57 4.62
N SER A 136 1.02 -14.45 5.54
CA SER A 136 0.24 -14.84 6.74
C SER A 136 0.25 -13.79 7.85
N SER A 137 1.15 -12.82 7.78
CA SER A 137 1.36 -11.84 8.85
C SER A 137 0.39 -10.66 8.81
N GLN A 138 -0.42 -10.52 7.76
CA GLN A 138 -1.25 -9.35 7.50
C GLN A 138 -2.59 -9.74 6.84
N PRO A 139 -3.68 -9.01 7.09
CA PRO A 139 -4.97 -9.28 6.45
C PRO A 139 -4.94 -8.95 4.95
N LEU A 140 -5.89 -9.52 4.20
CA LEU A 140 -6.20 -9.11 2.82
C LEU A 140 -7.32 -8.08 2.85
N HIS A 141 -7.15 -6.97 2.14
CA HIS A 141 -8.20 -5.99 1.92
C HIS A 141 -8.91 -6.30 0.61
N VAL A 142 -10.21 -6.56 0.68
CA VAL A 142 -11.05 -6.90 -0.47
C VAL A 142 -11.95 -5.72 -0.79
N LYS A 143 -11.98 -5.34 -2.07
CA LYS A 143 -12.86 -4.31 -2.61
C LYS A 143 -13.72 -4.89 -3.71
N VAL A 144 -15.04 -4.80 -3.55
CA VAL A 144 -16.02 -5.21 -4.55
C VAL A 144 -16.61 -3.95 -5.17
N ILE A 145 -16.22 -3.67 -6.40
CA ILE A 145 -16.64 -2.50 -7.17
C ILE A 145 -17.75 -2.94 -8.12
N GLN A 146 -19.00 -2.65 -7.75
CA GLN A 146 -20.15 -2.94 -8.59
C GLN A 146 -20.17 -1.99 -9.79
N ASP A 147 -20.77 -2.44 -10.87
CA ASP A 147 -20.94 -1.72 -12.14
C ASP A 147 -21.77 -0.43 -12.03
N ASP A 148 -22.58 -0.27 -10.99
CA ASP A 148 -23.25 0.99 -10.64
C ASP A 148 -22.38 1.98 -9.83
N GLY A 149 -21.13 1.60 -9.53
CA GLY A 149 -20.19 2.38 -8.74
C GLY A 149 -20.27 2.14 -7.23
N THR A 150 -21.18 1.29 -6.75
CA THR A 150 -21.24 0.90 -5.33
C THR A 150 -19.98 0.12 -4.96
N ILE A 151 -19.39 0.45 -3.83
CA ILE A 151 -18.16 -0.17 -3.34
C ILE A 151 -18.45 -0.83 -1.99
N GLN A 152 -18.10 -2.11 -1.88
CA GLN A 152 -18.09 -2.83 -0.61
C GLN A 152 -16.65 -3.23 -0.27
N GLU A 153 -16.23 -2.97 0.97
CA GLU A 153 -14.86 -3.25 1.43
C GLU A 153 -14.91 -4.09 2.71
N PHE A 154 -14.04 -5.09 2.80
CA PHE A 154 -13.90 -5.94 3.99
C PHE A 154 -12.53 -6.62 4.06
N ASP A 155 -12.16 -7.01 5.28
CA ASP A 155 -10.88 -7.63 5.57
C ASP A 155 -11.01 -9.14 5.76
N VAL A 156 -10.09 -9.89 5.17
CA VAL A 156 -9.99 -11.33 5.33
C VAL A 156 -8.68 -11.66 6.05
N ILE A 157 -8.81 -12.17 7.28
CA ILE A 157 -7.67 -12.67 8.04
C ILE A 157 -7.17 -13.95 7.38
N THR A 158 -5.88 -13.98 7.04
CA THR A 158 -5.27 -15.14 6.40
C THR A 158 -4.73 -16.10 7.45
N SER A 159 -4.99 -17.39 7.27
CA SER A 159 -4.29 -18.46 7.99
C SER A 159 -3.59 -19.31 6.94
N ASN A 160 -2.27 -19.48 7.07
CA ASN A 160 -1.49 -20.33 6.17
C ASN A 160 -1.21 -21.68 6.85
N LYS A 161 -1.32 -22.78 6.09
CA LYS A 161 -0.73 -24.06 6.47
C LYS A 161 0.71 -24.11 5.95
N ASP A 162 1.66 -23.54 6.68
CA ASP A 162 3.08 -23.62 6.31
C ASP A 162 3.59 -25.06 6.48
N LEU A 163 3.70 -25.80 5.37
CA LEU A 163 4.27 -27.17 5.39
C LEU A 163 5.79 -27.22 5.17
N LYS A 164 6.49 -26.09 5.04
CA LYS A 164 7.97 -26.01 5.13
C LYS A 164 8.41 -24.63 5.60
N ILE A 165 9.14 -24.57 6.70
CA ILE A 165 9.77 -23.33 7.22
C ILE A 165 10.73 -22.79 6.15
N HIS A 166 10.29 -21.79 5.39
CA HIS A 166 11.21 -20.91 4.68
C HIS A 166 11.63 -19.82 5.67
N ARG A 167 12.91 -19.45 5.68
CA ARG A 167 13.41 -18.35 6.51
C ARG A 167 12.67 -17.06 6.13
N VAL A 168 11.63 -16.72 6.87
CA VAL A 168 11.04 -15.40 6.88
C VAL A 168 12.07 -14.50 7.54
N VAL A 169 12.52 -13.46 6.83
CA VAL A 169 13.26 -12.38 7.48
C VAL A 169 12.20 -11.60 8.28
N PRO A 170 12.25 -11.61 9.63
CA PRO A 170 11.35 -10.80 10.43
C PRO A 170 11.54 -9.33 10.02
N ALA A 171 10.43 -8.60 9.87
CA ALA A 171 10.50 -7.18 9.56
C ALA A 171 11.26 -6.48 10.69
N LEU A 172 12.46 -5.99 10.37
CA LEU A 172 13.27 -5.24 11.30
C LEU A 172 13.18 -3.78 10.88
N THR A 173 12.42 -3.01 11.65
CA THR A 173 12.23 -1.57 11.45
C THR A 173 12.94 -0.83 12.57
N PHE A 174 13.83 0.07 12.20
CA PHE A 174 14.46 1.01 13.13
C PHE A 174 13.98 2.41 12.84
N TYR A 175 13.55 3.07 13.91
CA TYR A 175 13.12 4.45 13.91
C TYR A 175 14.25 5.31 14.49
N GLY A 176 14.56 6.42 13.83
CA GLY A 176 15.49 7.41 14.35
C GLY A 176 14.80 8.75 14.52
N GLU A 177 15.04 9.42 15.64
CA GLU A 177 14.89 10.88 15.71
C GLU A 177 16.16 11.50 15.11
N ILE A 178 16.00 12.41 14.16
CA ILE A 178 17.11 13.22 13.62
C ILE A 178 17.03 14.61 14.24
#